data_AF-A0A6P0XKH4-F1
#
_entry.id   AF-A0A6P0XKH4-F1
#
_cell.length_a   1.000
_cell.length_b   1.000
_cell.length_c   1.000
_cell.angle_alpha   90.00
_cell.angle_beta   90.00
_cell.angle_gamma   90.00
#
_symmetry.space_group_name_H-M   'P 1'
#
loop_
_entity.id
_entity.type
_entity.pdbx_description
1 polymer ?
#
loop_
_entity_poly.entity_id
_entity_poly.type
_entity_poly.pdbx_seq_one_letter_code
_entity_poly.pdbx_strand_id
1 'polypeptide(L)' 'YVRQYIETDPEEKLRSSHPKKHPECNCQVLAIQLNFTEPPKKISDICKEINISNQTVYSHWKRRCIPLLREIANQFGEEL' A
#
# COMPACT_ATOMS: atom_id res chain seq x y z
N TYR A 1 15.16 6.54 -2.58
CA TYR A 1 15.30 5.13 -2.97
C TYR A 1 14.07 4.30 -2.62
N VAL A 2 13.36 4.70 -1.56
CA VAL A 2 12.15 4.03 -1.08
C VAL A 2 11.06 3.91 -2.14
N ARG A 3 10.79 4.96 -2.93
CA ARG A 3 9.79 4.91 -4.02
C ARG A 3 10.07 3.78 -5.02
N GLN A 4 11.30 3.70 -5.54
CA GLN A 4 11.67 2.66 -6.49
C GLN A 4 11.56 1.27 -5.87
N TYR A 5 11.97 1.11 -4.60
CA TYR A 5 11.79 -0.15 -3.89
C TYR A 5 10.31 -0.51 -3.76
N ILE A 6 9.43 0.45 -3.42
CA ILE A 6 7.99 0.21 -3.35
C ILE A 6 7.43 -0.19 -4.72
N GLU A 7 7.80 0.51 -5.80
CA GLU A 7 7.30 0.24 -7.16
C GLU A 7 7.76 -1.12 -7.70
N THR A 8 8.97 -1.56 -7.36
CA THR A 8 9.55 -2.83 -7.82
C THR A 8 9.24 -4.01 -6.90
N ASP A 9 9.10 -3.76 -5.60
CA ASP A 9 8.85 -4.73 -4.53
C ASP A 9 9.62 -6.04 -4.72
N PRO A 10 10.97 -5.98 -4.73
CA PRO A 10 11.82 -7.08 -5.19
C PRO A 10 11.75 -8.33 -4.31
N GLU A 11 11.41 -8.16 -3.04
CA GLU A 11 11.23 -9.25 -2.06
C GLU A 11 9.76 -9.65 -1.88
N GLU A 12 8.85 -9.09 -2.70
CA GLU A 12 7.40 -9.32 -2.65
C GLU A 12 6.74 -9.04 -1.29
N LYS A 13 7.39 -8.27 -0.41
CA LYS A 13 6.89 -7.95 0.94
C LYS A 13 5.58 -7.17 0.88
N LEU A 14 5.48 -6.23 -0.06
CA LEU A 14 4.30 -5.37 -0.19
C LEU A 14 3.17 -6.07 -0.95
N ARG A 15 3.48 -6.79 -2.03
CA ARG A 15 2.52 -7.56 -2.84
C ARG A 15 1.92 -8.75 -2.11
N SER A 16 2.69 -9.42 -1.25
CA SER A 16 2.18 -10.51 -0.39
C SER A 16 1.34 -10.02 0.80
N SER A 17 1.44 -8.75 1.16
CA SER A 17 0.67 -8.16 2.27
C SER A 17 -0.70 -7.66 1.81
N HIS A 18 -1.67 -8.57 1.79
CA HIS A 18 -3.04 -8.28 1.36
C HIS A 18 -4.09 -8.97 2.26
N PRO A 19 -5.35 -8.48 2.30
CA PRO A 19 -6.44 -9.23 2.92
C PRO A 19 -6.64 -10.57 2.19
N LYS A 20 -6.97 -11.64 2.93
CA LYS A 20 -7.01 -13.03 2.42
C LYS A 20 -7.82 -13.22 1.14
N LYS A 21 -8.92 -12.48 0.96
CA LYS A 21 -9.82 -12.59 -0.20
C LYS A 21 -9.60 -11.48 -1.25
N HIS A 22 -8.66 -10.57 -1.02
CA HIS A 22 -8.48 -9.35 -1.81
C HIS A 22 -7.01 -9.07 -2.12
N PRO A 23 -6.34 -9.93 -2.91
CA PRO A 23 -4.95 -9.70 -3.34
C PRO A 23 -4.73 -8.39 -4.11
N GLU A 24 -5.77 -7.87 -4.77
CA GLU A 24 -5.79 -6.57 -5.42
C GLU A 24 -5.68 -5.39 -4.44
N CYS A 25 -5.96 -5.62 -3.15
CA CYS A 25 -5.83 -4.65 -2.06
C CYS A 25 -4.50 -4.83 -1.29
N ASN A 26 -3.42 -5.20 -1.98
CA ASN A 26 -2.11 -5.35 -1.36
C ASN A 26 -1.46 -3.99 -1.02
N CYS A 27 -0.45 -4.01 -0.15
CA CYS A 27 0.17 -2.79 0.33
C CYS A 27 0.94 -2.01 -0.75
N GLN A 28 1.44 -2.67 -1.80
CA GLN A 28 2.09 -1.98 -2.92
C GLN A 28 1.06 -1.15 -3.68
N VAL A 29 -0.07 -1.75 -4.05
CA VAL A 29 -1.17 -1.07 -4.76
C VAL A 29 -1.65 0.12 -3.95
N LEU A 30 -1.91 -0.06 -2.65
CA LEU A 30 -2.36 1.04 -1.80
C LEU A 30 -1.31 2.15 -1.69
N ALA A 31 -0.02 1.82 -1.55
CA ALA A 31 1.04 2.82 -1.47
C ALA A 31 1.11 3.67 -2.74
N ILE A 32 1.08 3.03 -3.91
CA ILE A 32 1.13 3.72 -5.20
C ILE A 32 -0.10 4.60 -5.40
N GLN A 33 -1.31 4.05 -5.25
CA GLN A 33 -2.55 4.76 -5.52
C GLN A 33 -2.79 5.93 -4.54
N LEU A 34 -2.39 5.79 -3.27
CA LEU A 34 -2.64 6.82 -2.25
C LEU A 34 -1.56 7.91 -2.21
N ASN A 35 -0.36 7.69 -2.75
CA ASN A 35 0.76 8.62 -2.58
C ASN A 35 1.49 8.97 -3.88
N PHE A 36 1.50 8.11 -4.90
CA PHE A 36 2.40 8.26 -6.07
C PHE A 36 1.66 8.46 -7.39
N THR A 37 0.33 8.30 -7.43
CA THR A 37 -0.47 8.73 -8.58
C THR A 37 -0.67 10.24 -8.57
N GLU A 38 -0.86 10.83 -9.74
CA GLU A 38 -1.11 12.27 -9.90
C GLU A 38 -2.49 12.48 -10.58
N PRO A 39 -3.53 12.94 -9.84
CA PRO A 39 -3.53 13.19 -8.39
C PRO A 39 -3.55 11.89 -7.56
N PRO A 40 -3.15 11.94 -6.28
CA PRO A 40 -3.33 10.82 -5.37
C PRO A 40 -4.81 10.42 -5.26
N LYS A 41 -5.10 9.13 -5.37
CA LYS A 41 -6.47 8.63 -5.24
C LYS A 41 -6.93 8.67 -3.79
N LYS A 42 -8.24 8.79 -3.60
CA LYS A 42 -8.87 8.61 -2.28
C LYS A 42 -9.16 7.13 -2.04
N ILE A 43 -9.14 6.71 -0.78
CA ILE A 43 -9.53 5.35 -0.37
C ILE A 43 -10.91 4.98 -0.93
N SER A 44 -11.86 5.93 -0.95
CA SER A 44 -13.20 5.69 -1.47
C SER A 44 -13.24 5.31 -2.95
N ASP A 45 -12.32 5.84 -3.76
CA ASP A 45 -12.27 5.57 -5.19
C ASP A 45 -11.64 4.21 -5.43
N ILE A 46 -10.54 3.91 -4.72
CA ILE A 46 -9.90 2.59 -4.71
C ILE A 46 -10.93 1.50 -4.30
N CYS A 47 -11.71 1.74 -3.25
CA CYS A 47 -12.73 0.79 -2.79
C CYS A 47 -13.77 0.45 -3.87
N LYS A 48 -14.15 1.42 -4.70
CA LYS A 48 -15.09 1.21 -5.81
C LYS A 48 -14.45 0.40 -6.92
N GLU A 49 -13.21 0.72 -7.28
CA GLU A 49 -12.47 0.03 -8.35
C GLU A 49 -12.25 -1.45 -8.04
N ILE A 50 -11.94 -1.77 -6.78
CA ILE A 50 -11.63 -3.15 -6.36
C ILE A 50 -12.78 -3.86 -5.63
N ASN A 51 -13.96 -3.22 -5.57
CA ASN A 51 -15.18 -3.76 -4.95
C ASN A 51 -14.97 -4.33 -3.53
N ILE A 52 -14.41 -3.51 -2.63
CA ILE A 52 -14.12 -3.87 -1.23
C ILE A 52 -14.66 -2.79 -0.29
N SER A 53 -14.94 -3.15 0.97
CA SER A 53 -15.43 -2.19 1.95
C SER A 53 -14.35 -1.16 2.34
N ASN A 54 -14.77 0.09 2.54
CA ASN A 54 -13.90 1.15 3.07
C ASN A 54 -13.25 0.77 4.40
N GLN A 55 -14.00 0.11 5.29
CA GLN A 55 -13.49 -0.32 6.59
C GLN A 55 -12.33 -1.32 6.43
N THR A 56 -12.45 -2.27 5.49
CA THR A 56 -11.40 -3.25 5.22
C THR A 56 -10.15 -2.58 4.68
N VAL A 57 -10.26 -1.71 3.68
CA VAL A 57 -9.11 -1.01 3.09
C VAL A 57 -8.44 -0.11 4.12
N TYR A 58 -9.23 0.69 4.85
CA TYR A 58 -8.70 1.59 5.87
C TYR A 58 -7.98 0.82 6.99
N SER A 59 -8.57 -0.27 7.47
CA SER A 59 -7.95 -1.12 8.50
C SER A 59 -6.66 -1.75 8.01
N HIS A 60 -6.65 -2.30 6.78
CA HIS A 60 -5.46 -2.89 6.18
C HIS A 60 -4.35 -1.86 5.97
N TRP A 61 -4.68 -0.71 5.39
CA TRP A 61 -3.77 0.41 5.18
C TRP A 61 -3.10 0.84 6.49
N LYS A 62 -3.91 1.12 7.53
CA LYS A 62 -3.43 1.64 8.80
C LYS A 62 -2.64 0.63 9.62
N ARG A 63 -3.07 -0.64 9.64
CA ARG A 63 -2.50 -1.67 10.54
C ARG A 63 -1.42 -2.54 9.90
N ARG A 64 -1.35 -2.60 8.58
CA ARG A 64 -0.38 -3.44 7.85
C ARG A 64 0.52 -2.60 6.97
N CYS A 65 -0.06 -1.80 6.08
CA CYS A 65 0.73 -1.14 5.04
C CYS A 65 1.59 -0.01 5.57
N ILE A 66 1.05 0.89 6.40
CA ILE A 66 1.85 1.98 7.00
C ILE A 66 3.04 1.43 7.81
N PRO A 67 2.88 0.46 8.73
CA PRO A 67 4.01 -0.13 9.43
C PRO A 67 5.08 -0.73 8.51
N LEU A 68 4.66 -1.45 7.47
CA LEU A 68 5.58 -2.08 6.53
C LEU A 68 6.34 -1.06 5.68
N LEU A 69 5.66 0.00 5.22
CA LEU A 69 6.29 1.10 4.50
C LEU A 69 7.32 1.81 5.37
N ARG A 70 7.02 2.04 6.66
CA ARG A 70 7.98 2.60 7.62
C ARG A 70 9.21 1.72 7.82
N GLU A 71 9.04 0.41 7.91
CA GLU A 71 10.17 -0.53 7.98
C GLU A 71 11.07 -0.41 6.75
N ILE A 72 10.49 -0.36 5.56
CA ILE A 72 11.22 -0.15 4.31
C ILE A 72 11.94 1.21 4.33
N ALA A 73 11.26 2.30 4.70
CA ALA A 73 11.89 3.62 4.74
C ALA A 73 13.10 3.67 5.69
N ASN A 74 12.96 3.06 6.87
CA ASN A 74 14.06 2.93 7.83
C ASN A 74 15.26 2.15 7.27
N GLN A 75 15.03 1.11 6.44
CA GLN A 75 16.12 0.37 5.78
C GLN A 75 16.95 1.24 4.82
N PHE A 76 16.34 2.28 4.26
CA PHE A 76 17.00 3.25 3.39
C PHE A 76 17.45 4.52 4.11
N GLY A 77 17.26 4.62 5.44
CA GLY A 77 17.58 5.82 6.21
C GLY A 77 16.66 7.02 5.91
N GLU A 78 15.47 6.77 5.37
CA GLU A 78 14.43 7.78 5.11
C GLU A 78 13.35 7.69 6.21
N GLU A 79 12.88 8.83 6.77
CA GLU A 79 11.67 8.85 7.61
C GLU A 79 10.43 9.09 6.73
N LEU A 80 9.37 8.29 6.93
CA LEU A 80 8.08 8.39 6.23
C LEU A 80 7.03 9.13 7.05
#